data_AF-A0A6J6MZ45-F1
#
_entry.id   AF-A0A6J6MZ45-F1
#
_cell.length_a   1.000
_cell.length_b   1.000
_cell.length_c   1.000
_cell.angle_alpha   90.00
_cell.angle_beta   90.00
_cell.angle_gamma   90.00
#
_symmetry.space_group_name_H-M   'P 1'
#
loop_
_entity.id
_entity.type
_entity.pdbx_description
1 polymer ?
#
loop_
_entity_poly.entity_id
_entity_poly.type
_entity_poly.pdbx_seq_one_letter_code
_entity_poly.pdbx_strand_id
1 'polypeptide(L)'
;MSTLLAAQQELEKYTEGLIEKRRSVPADDLITDLVAAEEAGDKLNTEELTMMVDAVIVGGTDTTRNQLGLALALFAEYPEQWAMLGKDPSLAQRAVEEVLRYSGAVGGTIRFASEDIEYNGVLFPKGTFMSTSMSTGNYDSSVFPTPDTFDITREPVGQPHLSLGAGIHYCLGASLARAELQEAFTVLSQRMTNLELDGPVVYKPSGVGIFGPASLPVKFSPNN
;
A
#
# COMPACT_ATOMS: atom_id res chain seq x y z
N MET A 1 25.31 16.95 -10.32
CA MET A 1 24.73 16.34 -9.11
C MET A 1 23.38 15.80 -9.54
N SER A 2 23.17 14.48 -9.49
CA SER A 2 22.00 13.82 -10.12
C SER A 2 20.69 14.26 -9.47
N THR A 3 19.62 14.38 -10.27
CA THR A 3 18.25 14.73 -9.82
C THR A 3 17.81 13.98 -8.56
N LEU A 4 18.24 12.73 -8.38
CA LEU A 4 17.98 11.93 -7.18
C LEU A 4 18.53 12.55 -5.88
N LEU A 5 19.77 13.06 -5.90
CA LEU A 5 20.38 13.68 -4.72
C LEU A 5 19.72 15.02 -4.40
N ALA A 6 19.34 15.78 -5.43
CA ALA A 6 18.61 17.03 -5.25
C ALA A 6 17.22 16.76 -4.64
N ALA A 7 16.48 15.77 -5.15
CA ALA A 7 15.18 15.38 -4.62
C ALA A 7 15.26 14.89 -3.17
N GLN A 8 16.28 14.11 -2.82
CA GLN A 8 16.52 13.68 -1.44
C GLN A 8 16.77 14.87 -0.51
N GLN A 9 17.63 15.81 -0.91
CA GLN A 9 17.92 17.01 -0.12
C GLN A 9 16.71 17.96 0.01
N GLU A 10 15.86 18.03 -1.01
CA GLU A 10 14.62 18.82 -0.96
C GLU A 10 13.60 18.20 0.00
N LEU A 11 13.45 16.87 0.00
CA LEU A 11 12.58 16.16 0.94
C LEU A 11 13.07 16.32 2.38
N GLU A 12 14.37 16.12 2.62
CA GLU A 12 14.98 16.28 3.95
C GLU A 12 14.73 17.70 4.50
N LYS A 13 14.99 18.74 3.71
CA LYS A 13 14.72 20.14 4.10
C LYS A 13 13.24 20.41 4.39
N TYR A 14 12.34 19.80 3.61
CA TYR A 14 10.90 19.93 3.86
C TYR A 14 10.52 19.30 5.20
N THR A 15 11.03 18.10 5.48
CA THR A 15 10.78 17.36 6.71
C THR A 15 11.36 18.05 7.94
N GLU A 16 12.59 18.55 7.86
CA GLU A 16 13.21 19.38 8.91
C GLU A 16 12.34 20.61 9.23
N GLY A 17 11.87 21.32 8.20
CA GLY A 17 10.99 22.48 8.38
C GLY A 17 9.65 22.11 9.01
N LEU A 18 9.11 20.93 8.72
CA LEU A 18 7.87 20.42 9.31
C LEU A 18 8.05 20.05 10.78
N ILE A 19 9.15 19.39 11.12
CA ILE A 19 9.54 19.05 12.50
C ILE A 19 9.73 20.32 13.32
N GLU A 20 10.50 21.30 12.83
CA GLU A 20 10.74 22.55 13.54
C GLU A 20 9.45 23.33 13.80
N LYS A 21 8.53 23.33 12.81
CA LYS A 21 7.20 23.92 12.99
C LYS A 21 6.42 23.23 14.09
N ARG A 22 6.48 21.89 14.20
CA ARG A 22 5.79 21.12 15.25
C ARG A 22 6.43 21.24 16.63
N ARG A 23 7.74 21.48 16.71
CA ARG A 23 8.41 21.86 17.96
C ARG A 23 7.90 23.20 18.47
N SER A 24 7.86 24.19 17.59
CA SER A 24 7.44 25.55 17.96
C SER A 24 5.94 25.65 18.23
N VAL A 25 5.12 24.92 17.46
CA VAL A 25 3.66 24.92 17.56
C VAL A 25 3.14 23.48 17.43
N PRO A 26 3.00 22.76 18.56
CA PRO A 26 2.44 21.42 18.57
C PRO A 26 1.01 21.37 18.00
N ALA A 27 0.66 20.26 17.35
CA ALA A 27 -0.67 19.99 16.81
C ALA A 27 -1.14 18.59 17.25
N ASP A 28 -2.39 18.25 16.93
CA ASP A 28 -2.94 16.91 17.15
C ASP A 28 -2.60 16.01 15.95
N ASP A 29 -1.32 15.65 15.82
CA ASP A 29 -0.83 14.78 14.75
C ASP A 29 0.40 13.94 15.14
N LEU A 30 0.65 12.91 14.31
CA LEU A 30 1.75 11.96 14.49
C LEU A 30 3.13 12.64 14.60
N ILE A 31 3.35 13.76 13.91
CA ILE A 31 4.67 14.41 13.92
C ILE A 31 4.90 15.06 15.27
N THR A 32 3.88 15.68 15.88
CA THR A 32 3.97 16.15 17.27
C THR A 32 4.25 15.00 18.25
N ASP A 33 3.61 13.84 18.10
CA ASP A 33 3.87 12.68 18.96
C ASP A 33 5.33 12.18 18.82
N LEU A 34 5.85 12.14 17.60
CA LEU A 34 7.23 11.72 17.33
C LEU A 34 8.27 12.72 17.86
N VAL A 35 7.98 14.02 17.75
CA VAL A 35 8.82 15.09 18.35
C VAL A 35 8.86 14.92 19.87
N ALA A 36 7.72 14.71 20.52
CA ALA A 36 7.68 14.51 21.97
C ALA A 36 8.45 13.25 22.41
N ALA A 37 8.42 12.18 21.61
CA ALA A 37 9.17 10.95 21.87
C ALA A 37 10.70 11.14 21.74
N GLU A 38 11.14 11.98 20.80
CA GLU A 38 12.55 12.37 20.65
C GLU A 38 13.01 13.26 21.81
N GLU A 39 12.22 14.26 22.21
CA GLU A 39 12.54 15.16 23.34
C GLU A 39 12.63 14.44 24.68
N ALA A 40 11.91 13.33 24.83
CA ALA A 40 12.02 12.45 26.00
C ALA A 40 13.38 11.72 26.09
N GLY A 41 14.18 11.70 25.01
CA GLY A 41 15.59 11.30 25.02
C GLY A 41 15.87 9.80 25.12
N ASP A 42 14.86 8.93 24.91
CA ASP A 42 14.97 7.48 25.15
C ASP A 42 14.77 6.63 23.88
N LYS A 43 14.00 7.11 22.89
CA LYS A 43 13.51 6.24 21.79
C LYS A 43 13.92 6.68 20.39
N LEU A 44 14.17 7.96 20.19
CA LEU A 44 14.50 8.56 18.90
C LEU A 44 15.54 9.65 19.13
N ASN A 45 16.54 9.72 18.26
CA ASN A 45 17.33 10.92 18.07
C ASN A 45 16.80 11.75 16.89
N THR A 46 17.35 12.94 16.67
CA THR A 46 16.90 13.86 15.63
C THR A 46 17.02 13.27 14.21
N GLU A 47 18.08 12.52 13.90
CA GLU A 47 18.26 11.88 12.60
C GLU A 47 17.22 10.77 12.38
N GLU A 48 16.97 9.96 13.42
CA GLU A 48 15.93 8.91 13.40
C GLU A 48 14.53 9.50 13.25
N LEU A 49 14.24 10.64 13.90
CA LEU A 49 12.99 11.36 13.75
C LEU A 49 12.77 11.81 12.30
N THR A 50 13.76 12.47 11.69
CA THR A 50 13.70 12.91 10.29
C THR A 50 13.47 11.71 9.36
N MET A 51 14.26 10.64 9.52
CA MET A 51 14.11 9.41 8.72
C MET A 51 12.72 8.78 8.87
N MET A 52 12.16 8.78 10.09
CA MET A 52 10.84 8.21 10.35
C MET A 52 9.72 9.05 9.71
N VAL A 53 9.80 10.38 9.78
CA VAL A 53 8.83 11.27 9.13
C VAL A 53 8.92 11.14 7.60
N ASP A 54 10.13 11.07 7.03
CA ASP A 54 10.33 10.80 5.61
C ASP A 54 9.72 9.46 5.19
N ALA A 55 9.95 8.40 5.96
CA ALA A 55 9.40 7.08 5.70
C ALA A 55 7.86 7.08 5.70
N VAL A 56 7.23 7.84 6.60
CA VAL A 56 5.77 8.02 6.64
C VAL A 56 5.27 8.79 5.42
N ILE A 57 5.93 9.88 5.02
CA ILE A 57 5.55 10.67 3.83
C ILE A 57 5.62 9.81 2.57
N VAL A 58 6.75 9.13 2.36
CA VAL A 58 6.97 8.29 1.17
C VAL A 58 6.03 7.09 1.18
N GLY A 59 5.94 6.39 2.32
CA GLY A 59 5.12 5.20 2.48
C GLY A 59 3.62 5.49 2.37
N GLY A 60 3.15 6.60 2.93
CA GLY A 60 1.73 6.96 2.97
C GLY A 60 1.19 7.65 1.71
N THR A 61 2.06 8.27 0.89
CA THR A 61 1.59 9.01 -0.29
C THR A 61 1.36 8.11 -1.50
N ASP A 62 2.40 7.38 -1.91
CA ASP A 62 2.35 6.67 -3.19
C ASP A 62 1.61 5.34 -3.09
N THR A 63 1.68 4.62 -1.97
CA THR A 63 1.10 3.29 -1.84
C THR A 63 -0.43 3.31 -1.95
N THR A 64 -1.13 4.07 -1.09
CA THR A 64 -2.61 4.09 -1.07
C THR A 64 -3.18 4.70 -2.35
N ARG A 65 -2.55 5.75 -2.89
CA ARG A 65 -2.96 6.35 -4.18
C ARG A 65 -2.93 5.32 -5.31
N ASN A 66 -1.82 4.60 -5.46
CA ASN A 66 -1.68 3.60 -6.52
C ASN A 66 -2.60 2.40 -6.26
N GLN A 67 -2.79 1.99 -5.00
CA GLN A 67 -3.71 0.92 -4.63
C GLN A 67 -5.16 1.27 -4.99
N LEU A 68 -5.61 2.48 -4.70
CA LEU A 68 -6.96 2.94 -5.07
C LEU A 68 -7.14 2.96 -6.60
N GLY A 69 -6.13 3.44 -7.34
CA GLY A 69 -6.14 3.40 -8.79
C GLY A 69 -6.23 1.97 -9.35
N LEU A 70 -5.44 1.04 -8.81
CA LEU A 70 -5.51 -0.38 -9.18
C LEU A 70 -6.88 -0.98 -8.86
N ALA A 71 -7.44 -0.64 -7.69
CA ALA A 71 -8.75 -1.11 -7.28
C ALA A 71 -9.86 -0.67 -8.25
N LEU A 72 -9.87 0.61 -8.65
CA LEU A 72 -10.89 1.12 -9.58
C LEU A 72 -10.74 0.52 -10.98
N ALA A 73 -9.51 0.30 -11.45
CA ALA A 73 -9.27 -0.42 -12.70
C ALA A 73 -9.81 -1.86 -12.61
N LEU A 74 -9.55 -2.55 -11.51
CA LEU A 74 -10.06 -3.90 -11.27
C LEU A 74 -11.59 -3.93 -11.19
N PHE A 75 -12.21 -3.04 -10.43
CA PHE A 75 -13.68 -2.98 -10.33
C PHE A 75 -14.37 -2.61 -11.65
N ALA A 76 -13.70 -1.87 -12.54
CA ALA A 76 -14.20 -1.63 -13.89
C ALA A 76 -14.18 -2.89 -14.77
N GLU A 77 -13.30 -3.87 -14.48
CA GLU A 77 -13.28 -5.19 -15.13
C GLU A 77 -14.31 -6.16 -14.51
N TYR A 78 -14.72 -5.93 -13.25
CA TYR A 78 -15.70 -6.74 -12.50
C TYR A 78 -16.90 -5.88 -12.02
N PRO A 79 -17.71 -5.33 -12.95
CA PRO A 79 -18.76 -4.37 -12.63
C PRO A 79 -19.86 -4.94 -11.72
N GLU A 80 -20.07 -6.26 -11.73
CA GLU A 80 -21.01 -6.93 -10.83
C GLU A 80 -20.58 -6.83 -9.37
N GLN A 81 -19.28 -6.88 -9.09
CA GLN A 81 -18.75 -6.74 -7.73
C GLN A 81 -18.75 -5.29 -7.27
N TRP A 82 -18.48 -4.36 -8.18
CA TRP A 82 -18.65 -2.93 -7.91
C TRP A 82 -20.10 -2.58 -7.55
N ALA A 83 -21.06 -3.10 -8.33
CA ALA A 83 -22.48 -2.91 -8.08
C ALA A 83 -22.94 -3.61 -6.79
N MET A 84 -22.35 -4.76 -6.44
CA MET A 84 -22.60 -5.46 -5.19
C MET A 84 -22.15 -4.61 -4.00
N LEU A 85 -20.93 -4.06 -4.05
CA LEU A 85 -20.39 -3.19 -3.01
C LEU A 85 -21.22 -1.91 -2.83
N GLY A 86 -21.67 -1.30 -3.93
CA GLY A 86 -22.54 -0.12 -3.87
C GLY A 86 -23.91 -0.38 -3.23
N LYS A 87 -24.43 -1.63 -3.33
CA LYS A 87 -25.68 -2.06 -2.69
C LYS A 87 -25.49 -2.45 -1.23
N ASP A 88 -24.35 -3.03 -0.89
CA ASP A 88 -24.02 -3.49 0.46
C ASP A 88 -22.62 -3.00 0.90
N PRO A 89 -22.54 -1.79 1.49
CA PRO A 89 -21.29 -1.25 2.02
C PRO A 89 -20.66 -2.07 3.14
N SER A 90 -21.39 -3.00 3.77
CA SER A 90 -20.80 -3.87 4.80
C SER A 90 -19.71 -4.78 4.23
N LEU A 91 -19.66 -4.95 2.90
CA LEU A 91 -18.61 -5.66 2.18
C LEU A 91 -17.30 -4.90 2.06
N ALA A 92 -17.24 -3.59 2.39
CA ALA A 92 -16.06 -2.75 2.14
C ALA A 92 -14.78 -3.32 2.76
N GLN A 93 -14.85 -3.83 4.00
CA GLN A 93 -13.70 -4.43 4.66
C GLN A 93 -13.17 -5.65 3.89
N ARG A 94 -14.06 -6.54 3.44
CA ARG A 94 -13.69 -7.74 2.68
C ARG A 94 -13.18 -7.39 1.28
N ALA A 95 -13.83 -6.42 0.63
CA ALA A 95 -13.41 -5.89 -0.65
C ALA A 95 -11.98 -5.34 -0.60
N VAL A 96 -11.61 -4.63 0.47
CA VAL A 96 -10.23 -4.14 0.65
C VAL A 96 -9.22 -5.27 0.75
N GLU A 97 -9.46 -6.28 1.59
CA GLU A 97 -8.53 -7.41 1.70
C GLU A 97 -8.44 -8.20 0.38
N GLU A 98 -9.56 -8.39 -0.34
CA GLU A 98 -9.53 -9.11 -1.61
C GLU A 98 -8.82 -8.32 -2.71
N VAL A 99 -9.05 -7.01 -2.81
CA VAL A 99 -8.33 -6.14 -3.75
C VAL A 99 -6.83 -6.14 -3.47
N LEU A 100 -6.44 -6.04 -2.19
CA LEU A 100 -5.04 -6.10 -1.80
C LEU A 100 -4.42 -7.45 -2.16
N ARG A 101 -5.11 -8.57 -1.90
CA ARG A 101 -4.66 -9.91 -2.29
C ARG A 101 -4.49 -10.02 -3.80
N TYR A 102 -5.54 -9.70 -4.55
CA TYR A 102 -5.63 -9.93 -5.99
C TYR A 102 -4.73 -9.01 -6.80
N SER A 103 -4.66 -7.73 -6.44
CA SER A 103 -3.91 -6.70 -7.17
C SER A 103 -3.30 -5.64 -6.23
N GLY A 104 -2.37 -6.08 -5.40
CA GLY A 104 -1.61 -5.20 -4.49
C GLY A 104 -0.59 -4.30 -5.21
N ALA A 105 -0.51 -3.03 -4.82
CA ALA A 105 0.41 -2.04 -5.39
C ALA A 105 1.89 -2.35 -5.11
N VAL A 106 2.20 -3.13 -4.07
CA VAL A 106 3.57 -3.56 -3.74
C VAL A 106 3.68 -5.06 -4.01
N GLY A 107 4.39 -5.43 -5.07
CA GLY A 107 4.45 -6.82 -5.52
C GLY A 107 5.54 -7.68 -4.87
N GLY A 108 6.51 -7.06 -4.20
CA GLY A 108 7.59 -7.79 -3.57
C GLY A 108 8.54 -6.89 -2.79
N THR A 109 9.37 -7.50 -1.97
CA THR A 109 10.38 -6.81 -1.18
C THR A 109 11.69 -7.58 -1.21
N ILE A 110 12.77 -6.86 -0.98
CA ILE A 110 14.14 -7.37 -1.10
C ILE A 110 14.64 -7.78 0.29
N ARG A 111 15.37 -8.89 0.34
CA ARG A 111 16.04 -9.40 1.54
C ARG A 111 17.47 -9.81 1.22
N PHE A 112 18.29 -9.87 2.27
CA PHE A 112 19.62 -10.45 2.21
C PHE A 112 19.69 -11.66 3.13
N ALA A 113 20.34 -12.73 2.68
CA ALA A 113 20.61 -13.88 3.53
C ALA A 113 21.63 -13.47 4.60
N SER A 114 21.23 -13.47 5.88
CA SER A 114 22.11 -13.11 7.01
C SER A 114 23.18 -14.15 7.29
N GLU A 115 22.91 -15.38 6.88
CA GLU A 115 23.74 -16.58 6.96
C GLU A 115 23.44 -17.48 5.76
N ASP A 116 24.09 -18.64 5.68
CA ASP A 116 23.74 -19.64 4.68
C ASP A 116 22.37 -20.25 5.03
N ILE A 117 21.41 -20.15 4.11
CA ILE A 117 20.03 -20.60 4.30
C ILE A 117 19.71 -21.68 3.27
N GLU A 118 19.27 -22.85 3.70
CA GLU A 118 18.73 -23.89 2.81
C GLU A 118 17.20 -23.89 2.89
N TYR A 119 16.54 -23.66 1.74
CA TYR A 119 15.08 -23.63 1.65
C TYR A 119 14.60 -24.32 0.38
N ASN A 120 13.67 -25.28 0.52
CA ASN A 120 13.15 -26.09 -0.59
C ASN A 120 14.26 -26.72 -1.47
N GLY A 121 15.36 -27.16 -0.85
CA GLY A 121 16.52 -27.75 -1.54
C GLY A 121 17.39 -26.74 -2.32
N VAL A 122 17.17 -25.44 -2.12
CA VAL A 122 17.99 -24.37 -2.68
C VAL A 122 18.83 -23.75 -1.57
N LEU A 123 20.15 -23.69 -1.77
CA LEU A 123 21.08 -22.98 -0.90
C LEU A 123 21.14 -21.50 -1.30
N PHE A 124 20.91 -20.63 -0.35
CA PHE A 124 21.14 -19.19 -0.42
C PHE A 124 22.34 -18.86 0.46
N PRO A 125 23.55 -18.71 -0.10
CA PRO A 125 24.73 -18.33 0.68
C PRO A 125 24.54 -16.99 1.38
N LYS A 126 25.22 -16.78 2.51
CA LYS A 126 25.26 -15.50 3.22
C LYS A 126 25.56 -14.34 2.26
N GLY A 127 24.78 -13.27 2.38
CA GLY A 127 24.86 -12.07 1.54
C GLY A 127 24.08 -12.17 0.23
N THR A 128 23.44 -13.31 -0.07
CA THR A 128 22.62 -13.43 -1.28
C THR A 128 21.45 -12.44 -1.25
N PHE A 129 21.31 -11.70 -2.36
CA PHE A 129 20.19 -10.81 -2.61
C PHE A 129 18.98 -11.62 -3.08
N MET A 130 17.86 -11.50 -2.38
CA MET A 130 16.65 -12.26 -2.66
C MET A 130 15.48 -11.30 -2.84
N SER A 131 14.68 -11.54 -3.88
CA SER A 131 13.37 -10.89 -4.03
C SER A 131 12.30 -11.85 -3.53
N THR A 132 11.46 -11.38 -2.60
CA THR A 132 10.29 -12.12 -2.13
C THR A 132 9.07 -11.64 -2.91
N SER A 133 8.50 -12.52 -3.73
CA SER A 133 7.30 -12.21 -4.53
C SER A 133 6.05 -12.34 -3.65
N MET A 134 5.58 -11.21 -3.15
CA MET A 134 4.33 -11.13 -2.38
C MET A 134 3.13 -11.34 -3.31
N SER A 135 3.19 -10.78 -4.53
CA SER A 135 2.15 -10.99 -5.55
C SER A 135 1.95 -12.47 -5.87
N THR A 136 3.02 -13.25 -6.06
CA THR A 136 2.88 -14.68 -6.35
C THR A 136 2.35 -15.46 -5.14
N GLY A 137 2.79 -15.11 -3.92
CA GLY A 137 2.29 -15.76 -2.70
C GLY A 137 0.78 -15.56 -2.49
N ASN A 138 0.23 -14.41 -2.90
CA ASN A 138 -1.21 -14.15 -2.85
C ASN A 138 -2.04 -15.01 -3.82
N TYR A 139 -1.39 -15.71 -4.74
CA TYR A 139 -1.99 -16.64 -5.69
C TYR A 139 -1.66 -18.12 -5.38
N ASP A 140 -1.08 -18.40 -4.21
CA ASP A 140 -0.80 -19.78 -3.79
C ASP A 140 -2.11 -20.53 -3.50
N SER A 141 -2.46 -21.47 -4.39
CA SER A 141 -3.66 -22.30 -4.29
C SER A 141 -3.73 -23.19 -3.05
N SER A 142 -2.59 -23.42 -2.36
CA SER A 142 -2.57 -24.14 -1.09
C SER A 142 -3.06 -23.30 0.09
N VAL A 143 -3.06 -21.98 -0.05
CA VAL A 143 -3.53 -21.01 0.96
C VAL A 143 -4.88 -20.41 0.55
N PHE A 144 -5.00 -19.97 -0.70
CA PHE A 144 -6.18 -19.33 -1.25
C PHE A 144 -6.84 -20.25 -2.30
N PRO A 145 -7.95 -20.94 -1.98
CA PRO A 145 -8.71 -21.67 -2.98
C PRO A 145 -9.18 -20.74 -4.09
N THR A 146 -9.17 -21.20 -5.35
CA THR A 146 -9.50 -20.37 -6.53
C THR A 146 -8.80 -19.00 -6.52
N PRO A 147 -7.45 -18.96 -6.44
CA PRO A 147 -6.70 -17.73 -6.23
C PRO A 147 -6.87 -16.72 -7.37
N ASP A 148 -7.08 -17.21 -8.58
CA ASP A 148 -7.31 -16.43 -9.81
C ASP A 148 -8.73 -15.87 -9.93
N THR A 149 -9.59 -16.10 -8.94
CA THR A 149 -10.93 -15.51 -8.90
C THR A 149 -10.91 -14.29 -7.98
N PHE A 150 -11.27 -13.13 -8.52
CA PHE A 150 -11.59 -11.96 -7.72
C PHE A 150 -12.98 -12.16 -7.12
N ASP A 151 -13.11 -12.07 -5.79
CA ASP A 151 -14.39 -12.21 -5.08
C ASP A 151 -14.38 -11.43 -3.76
N ILE A 152 -15.05 -10.28 -3.71
CA ILE A 152 -15.16 -9.44 -2.51
C ILE A 152 -15.97 -10.08 -1.38
N THR A 153 -16.65 -11.19 -1.65
CA THR A 153 -17.39 -11.96 -0.65
C THR A 153 -16.55 -13.08 -0.04
N ARG A 154 -15.32 -13.29 -0.53
CA ARG A 154 -14.40 -14.31 -0.06
C ARG A 154 -14.25 -14.26 1.46
N GLU A 155 -14.52 -15.40 2.09
CA GLU A 155 -14.33 -15.55 3.53
C GLU A 155 -12.84 -15.69 3.87
N PRO A 156 -12.38 -15.18 5.02
CA PRO A 156 -10.98 -15.29 5.44
C PRO A 156 -10.51 -16.75 5.52
N VAL A 157 -9.38 -17.05 4.87
CA VAL A 157 -8.79 -18.41 4.81
C VAL A 157 -7.84 -18.71 5.98
N GLY A 158 -7.81 -17.85 7.01
CA GLY A 158 -6.96 -18.00 8.20
C GLY A 158 -5.51 -17.53 8.05
N GLN A 159 -5.08 -17.17 6.84
CA GLN A 159 -3.80 -16.51 6.56
C GLN A 159 -4.04 -15.16 5.85
N PRO A 160 -3.34 -14.08 6.25
CA PRO A 160 -3.46 -12.80 5.57
C PRO A 160 -2.76 -12.84 4.21
N HIS A 161 -3.22 -12.03 3.28
CA HIS A 161 -2.45 -11.74 2.06
C HIS A 161 -1.13 -11.03 2.41
N LEU A 162 -0.14 -11.13 1.52
CA LEU A 162 1.20 -10.61 1.71
C LEU A 162 1.38 -9.17 1.21
N SER A 163 0.36 -8.51 0.65
CA SER A 163 0.49 -7.16 0.09
C SER A 163 0.86 -6.07 1.11
N LEU A 164 0.71 -6.36 2.41
CA LEU A 164 1.14 -5.50 3.52
C LEU A 164 2.43 -6.03 4.20
N GLY A 165 3.11 -6.99 3.58
CA GLY A 165 4.29 -7.64 4.13
C GLY A 165 3.97 -8.59 5.29
N ALA A 166 5.01 -8.96 6.04
CA ALA A 166 4.93 -9.84 7.20
C ALA A 166 6.12 -9.60 8.15
N GLY A 167 6.03 -10.14 9.37
CA GLY A 167 7.08 -10.09 10.38
C GLY A 167 7.29 -8.69 10.95
N ILE A 168 8.52 -8.39 11.39
CA ILE A 168 8.87 -7.12 12.05
C ILE A 168 8.73 -5.89 11.13
N HIS A 169 8.64 -6.11 9.81
CA HIS A 169 8.43 -5.07 8.80
C HIS A 169 7.01 -5.09 8.22
N TYR A 170 6.05 -5.72 8.92
CA TYR A 170 4.64 -5.60 8.56
C TYR A 170 4.25 -4.12 8.46
N CYS A 171 3.47 -3.76 7.45
CA CYS A 171 3.17 -2.37 7.11
C CYS A 171 2.62 -1.61 8.32
N LEU A 172 3.37 -0.60 8.78
CA LEU A 172 2.97 0.29 9.87
C LEU A 172 1.66 1.01 9.55
N GLY A 173 1.47 1.40 8.28
CA GLY A 173 0.27 2.09 7.78
C GLY A 173 -0.91 1.17 7.47
N ALA A 174 -0.83 -0.14 7.74
CA ALA A 174 -1.85 -1.10 7.32
C ALA A 174 -3.28 -0.71 7.76
N SER A 175 -3.45 -0.29 9.02
CA SER A 175 -4.76 0.11 9.54
C SER A 175 -5.29 1.37 8.86
N LEU A 176 -4.43 2.35 8.59
CA LEU A 176 -4.81 3.59 7.92
C LEU A 176 -5.15 3.34 6.44
N ALA A 177 -4.30 2.61 5.71
CA ALA A 177 -4.55 2.25 4.31
C ALA A 177 -5.88 1.48 4.15
N ARG A 178 -6.17 0.56 5.08
CA ARG A 178 -7.45 -0.15 5.11
C ARG A 178 -8.63 0.79 5.34
N ALA A 179 -8.52 1.70 6.31
CA ALA A 179 -9.59 2.66 6.60
C ALA A 179 -9.84 3.59 5.40
N GLU A 180 -8.78 4.15 4.81
CA GLU A 180 -8.88 5.00 3.62
C GLU A 180 -9.55 4.29 2.43
N LEU A 181 -9.15 3.04 2.15
CA LEU A 181 -9.74 2.26 1.07
C LEU A 181 -11.18 1.85 1.37
N GLN A 182 -11.53 1.51 2.61
CA GLN A 182 -12.90 1.18 3.01
C GLN A 182 -13.85 2.36 2.80
N GLU A 183 -13.43 3.55 3.24
CA GLU A 183 -14.19 4.78 3.05
C GLU A 183 -14.29 5.14 1.56
N ALA A 184 -13.17 5.09 0.84
CA ALA A 184 -13.15 5.36 -0.59
C ALA A 184 -14.09 4.40 -1.34
N PHE A 185 -13.99 3.09 -1.12
CA PHE A 185 -14.82 2.11 -1.81
C PHE A 185 -16.30 2.27 -1.48
N THR A 186 -16.64 2.56 -0.23
CA THR A 186 -18.02 2.83 0.19
C THR A 186 -18.60 4.03 -0.55
N VAL A 187 -17.91 5.17 -0.50
CA VAL A 187 -18.40 6.42 -1.12
C VAL A 187 -18.43 6.31 -2.64
N LEU A 188 -17.36 5.78 -3.25
CA LEU A 188 -17.22 5.73 -4.69
C LEU A 188 -18.19 4.71 -5.30
N SER A 189 -18.40 3.53 -4.71
CA SER A 189 -19.33 2.53 -5.28
C SER A 189 -20.79 2.98 -5.26
N GLN A 190 -21.18 3.80 -4.28
CA GLN A 190 -22.52 4.39 -4.22
C GLN A 190 -22.72 5.56 -5.18
N ARG A 191 -21.68 6.38 -5.40
CA ARG A 191 -21.76 7.62 -6.21
C ARG A 191 -21.37 7.43 -7.66
N MET A 192 -20.45 6.51 -7.95
CA MET A 192 -19.95 6.19 -9.29
C MET A 192 -20.54 4.86 -9.77
N THR A 193 -21.85 4.85 -9.99
CA THR A 193 -22.54 3.66 -10.52
C THR A 193 -22.16 3.41 -11.98
N ASN A 194 -22.27 2.17 -12.46
CA ASN A 194 -21.88 1.80 -13.84
C ASN A 194 -20.45 2.25 -14.19
N LEU A 195 -19.50 1.98 -13.29
CA LEU A 195 -18.08 2.30 -13.49
C LEU A 195 -17.51 1.47 -14.66
N GLU A 196 -16.94 2.16 -15.64
CA GLU A 196 -16.32 1.56 -16.82
C GLU A 196 -15.02 2.30 -17.17
N LEU A 197 -14.10 1.61 -17.84
CA LEU A 197 -12.94 2.26 -18.46
C LEU A 197 -13.37 3.16 -19.63
N ASP A 198 -12.81 4.36 -19.70
CA ASP A 198 -13.06 5.34 -20.77
C ASP A 198 -11.82 5.55 -21.66
N GLY A 199 -11.07 4.46 -21.85
CA GLY A 199 -9.81 4.47 -22.60
C GLY A 199 -8.78 3.50 -22.03
N PRO A 200 -7.60 3.39 -22.65
CA PRO A 200 -6.54 2.53 -22.17
C PRO A 200 -5.97 3.02 -20.83
N VAL A 201 -5.78 2.09 -19.90
CA VAL A 201 -5.03 2.35 -18.66
C VAL A 201 -3.54 2.43 -19.00
N VAL A 202 -2.89 3.50 -18.54
CA VAL A 202 -1.44 3.65 -18.68
C VAL A 202 -0.80 3.33 -17.33
N TYR A 203 -0.15 2.17 -17.24
CA TYR A 203 0.54 1.75 -16.02
C TYR A 203 1.94 2.36 -15.91
N LYS A 204 2.41 2.54 -14.68
CA LYS A 204 3.82 2.84 -14.40
C LYS A 204 4.72 1.70 -14.95
N PRO A 205 5.97 1.99 -15.36
CA PRO A 205 6.89 0.96 -15.86
C PRO A 205 7.09 -0.20 -14.89
N SER A 206 7.25 -1.40 -15.43
CA SER A 206 7.57 -2.60 -14.63
C SER A 206 8.88 -2.41 -13.86
N GLY A 207 8.95 -2.91 -12.61
CA GLY A 207 10.15 -2.82 -11.77
C GLY A 207 10.22 -1.59 -10.86
N VAL A 208 9.23 -0.71 -10.88
CA VAL A 208 9.05 0.29 -9.80
C VAL A 208 8.56 -0.40 -8.53
N GLY A 209 9.04 0.02 -7.35
CA GLY A 209 8.69 -0.60 -6.07
C GLY A 209 7.21 -0.45 -5.68
N ILE A 210 6.54 0.58 -6.20
CA ILE A 210 5.11 0.85 -6.01
C ILE A 210 4.45 0.95 -7.40
N PHE A 211 3.69 -0.07 -7.74
CA PHE A 211 3.01 -0.24 -9.01
C PHE A 211 1.60 0.33 -8.98
N GLY A 212 1.12 0.83 -10.12
CA GLY A 212 -0.22 1.36 -10.29
C GLY A 212 -0.38 2.15 -11.59
N PRO A 213 -1.60 2.65 -11.88
CA PRO A 213 -1.85 3.45 -13.07
C PRO A 213 -1.19 4.84 -12.94
N ALA A 214 -0.46 5.24 -13.98
CA ALA A 214 -0.06 6.63 -14.21
C ALA A 214 -1.23 7.45 -14.78
N SER A 215 -2.12 6.82 -15.55
CA SER A 215 -3.39 7.38 -16.02
C SER A 215 -4.47 6.30 -16.05
N LEU A 216 -5.66 6.62 -15.54
CA LEU A 216 -6.82 5.75 -15.49
C LEU A 216 -8.07 6.54 -15.95
N PRO A 217 -8.35 6.58 -17.27
CA PRO A 217 -9.58 7.17 -17.78
C PRO A 217 -10.79 6.30 -17.40
N VAL A 218 -11.78 6.89 -16.74
CA VAL A 218 -13.02 6.19 -16.35
C VAL A 218 -14.24 7.05 -16.65
N LYS A 219 -15.35 6.37 -16.91
CA LYS A 219 -16.68 6.97 -17.01
C LYS A 219 -17.61 6.23 -16.05
N PHE A 220 -18.61 6.96 -15.53
CA PHE A 220 -19.59 6.43 -14.60
C PHE A 220 -20.88 7.24 -14.67
N SER A 221 -21.96 6.66 -14.19
CA SER A 221 -23.23 7.34 -13.95
C SER A 221 -23.22 7.93 -12.54
N PRO A 222 -23.27 9.26 -12.37
CA PRO A 222 -23.31 9.88 -11.06
C PRO A 222 -24.64 9.58 -10.39
N ASN A 223 -24.59 9.15 -9.13
CA ASN A 223 -25.75 9.06 -8.26
C ASN A 223 -25.70 10.22 -7.26
N ASN A 224 -26.73 11.07 -7.26
CA ASN A 224 -26.82 12.25 -6.38
C ASN A 224 -27.22 11.87 -4.95
#